data_AF-A0A6J7PPL6-F1
#
_entry.id   AF-A0A6J7PPL6-F1
#
_cell.length_a   1.000
_cell.length_b   1.000
_cell.length_c   1.000
_cell.angle_alpha   90.00
_cell.angle_beta   90.00
_cell.angle_gamma   90.00
#
_symmetry.space_group_name_H-M   'P 1'
#
loop_
_entity.id
_entity.type
_entity.pdbx_description
1 polymer ?
#
loop_
_entity_poly.entity_id
_entity_poly.type
_entity_poly.pdbx_seq_one_letter_code
_entity_poly.pdbx_strand_id
1 'polypeptide(L)' 'MSDLVIGKSIDEARVILDNFVELMQSKGLKTGDPEILEDAVSLAGVSKFPARIKCALLGWMAYKDAVLSASTK' A
#
# COMPACT_ATOMS: atom_id res chain seq x y z
N MET A 1 1.02 5.64 -5.43
CA MET A 1 0.85 5.72 -3.95
C MET A 1 0.30 7.08 -3.60
N SER A 2 1.04 8.18 -3.86
CA SER A 2 0.59 9.56 -3.56
C SER A 2 -0.83 9.82 -4.02
N ASP A 3 -1.13 9.50 -5.27
CA ASP A 3 -2.42 9.81 -5.89
C ASP A 3 -3.58 9.07 -5.23
N LEU A 4 -3.30 7.89 -4.66
CA LEU A 4 -4.26 7.05 -3.97
C LEU A 4 -4.55 7.53 -2.53
N VAL A 5 -3.72 8.41 -1.97
CA VAL A 5 -3.89 8.89 -0.58
C VAL A 5 -4.15 10.39 -0.48
N ILE A 6 -3.97 11.15 -1.58
CA ILE A 6 -4.27 12.58 -1.63
C ILE A 6 -5.78 12.80 -1.42
N GLY A 7 -6.12 13.70 -0.50
CA GLY A 7 -7.51 14.04 -0.19
C GLY A 7 -8.26 13.04 0.68
N LYS A 8 -7.64 11.89 1.03
CA LYS A 8 -8.20 10.90 1.96
C LYS A 8 -7.75 11.20 3.39
N SER A 9 -8.58 10.83 4.36
CA SER A 9 -8.23 10.86 5.78
C SER A 9 -7.14 9.84 6.11
N ILE A 10 -6.51 9.99 7.28
CA ILE A 10 -5.49 9.05 7.77
C ILE A 10 -6.07 7.62 7.89
N ASP A 11 -7.31 7.50 8.35
CA ASP A 11 -7.97 6.20 8.52
C ASP A 11 -8.25 5.52 7.18
N GLU A 12 -8.71 6.26 6.17
CA GLU A 12 -8.90 5.73 4.81
C GLU A 12 -7.57 5.31 4.19
N ALA A 13 -6.55 6.15 4.30
CA ALA A 13 -5.22 5.85 3.77
C ALA A 13 -4.59 4.64 4.49
N ARG A 14 -4.92 4.41 5.77
CA ARG A 14 -4.52 3.21 6.50
C ARG A 14 -5.18 1.95 5.95
N VAL A 15 -6.47 1.98 5.64
CA VAL A 15 -7.17 0.84 5.01
C VAL A 15 -6.52 0.48 3.68
N ILE A 16 -6.16 1.48 2.88
CA ILE A 16 -5.49 1.28 1.59
C ILE A 16 -4.08 0.69 1.78
N LEU A 17 -3.31 1.22 2.74
CA LEU A 17 -2.00 0.70 3.09
C LEU A 17 -2.06 -0.78 3.48
N ASP A 18 -2.99 -1.14 4.37
CA ASP A 18 -3.12 -2.51 4.86
C ASP A 18 -3.50 -3.48 3.73
N ASN A 19 -4.43 -3.07 2.85
CA ASN A 19 -4.79 -3.83 1.64
C ASN A 19 -3.59 -4.01 0.69
N PHE A 20 -2.79 -2.97 0.48
CA PHE A 20 -1.63 -3.04 -0.40
C PHE A 20 -0.54 -3.94 0.17
N VAL A 21 -0.29 -3.88 1.48
CA VAL A 21 0.64 -4.77 2.18
C VAL A 21 0.17 -6.22 2.09
N GLU A 22 -1.11 -6.48 2.32
CA GLU A 22 -1.68 -7.81 2.22
C GLU A 22 -1.55 -8.37 0.79
N LEU A 23 -1.83 -7.55 -0.24
CA LEU A 23 -1.62 -7.91 -1.63
C LEU A 23 -0.17 -8.32 -1.89
N MET A 24 0.79 -7.52 -1.43
CA MET A 24 2.22 -7.83 -1.59
C MET A 24 2.64 -9.11 -0.85
N GLN A 25 2.05 -9.38 0.32
CA GLN A 25 2.33 -10.58 1.12
C GLN A 25 1.62 -11.84 0.61
N SER A 26 0.62 -11.70 -0.26
CA SER A 26 -0.17 -12.81 -0.80
C SER A 26 0.62 -13.80 -1.66
N LYS A 27 1.87 -13.49 -2.02
CA LYS A 27 2.72 -14.33 -2.89
C LYS A 27 2.07 -14.64 -4.25
N GLY A 28 1.23 -13.74 -4.77
CA GLY A 28 0.52 -13.92 -6.04
C GLY A 28 -0.78 -14.70 -5.94
N LEU A 29 -1.26 -15.01 -4.73
CA LEU A 29 -2.53 -15.68 -4.50
C LEU A 29 -3.73 -14.73 -4.52
N LYS A 30 -3.49 -13.43 -4.31
CA LYS A 30 -4.53 -12.40 -4.35
C LYS A 30 -4.29 -11.46 -5.54
N THR A 31 -5.38 -11.01 -6.14
CA THR A 31 -5.36 -9.97 -7.17
C THR A 31 -5.47 -8.57 -6.57
N GLY A 32 -6.01 -8.43 -5.36
CA GLY A 32 -6.30 -7.14 -4.74
C GLY A 32 -7.69 -6.63 -5.13
N ASP A 33 -8.20 -5.67 -4.36
CA ASP A 33 -9.52 -5.08 -4.54
C ASP A 33 -9.44 -3.76 -5.33
N PRO A 34 -10.01 -3.68 -6.55
CA PRO A 34 -10.01 -2.46 -7.36
C PRO A 34 -10.77 -1.29 -6.75
N GLU A 35 -11.74 -1.54 -5.87
CA GLU A 35 -12.50 -0.46 -5.22
C GLU A 35 -11.65 0.27 -4.17
N ILE A 36 -10.68 -0.42 -3.57
CA ILE A 36 -9.79 0.12 -2.52
C ILE A 36 -8.46 0.59 -3.11
N LEU A 37 -7.85 -0.23 -3.97
CA LEU A 37 -6.51 -0.01 -4.48
C LEU A 37 -6.48 0.75 -5.80
N GLU A 38 -7.63 0.94 -6.46
CA GLU A 38 -7.75 1.62 -7.75
C GLU A 38 -6.68 1.06 -8.74
N ASP A 39 -5.88 1.94 -9.36
CA ASP A 39 -4.82 1.54 -10.30
C ASP A 39 -3.68 0.72 -9.64
N ALA A 40 -3.53 0.79 -8.32
CA ALA A 40 -2.48 0.07 -7.60
C ALA A 40 -2.69 -1.46 -7.61
N VAL A 41 -3.88 -1.96 -7.93
CA VAL A 41 -4.15 -3.39 -8.22
C VAL A 41 -3.24 -3.92 -9.33
N SER A 42 -2.86 -3.08 -10.29
CA SER A 42 -1.94 -3.46 -11.37
C SER A 42 -0.57 -3.93 -10.86
N LEU A 43 -0.20 -3.57 -9.62
CA LEU A 43 1.02 -4.03 -8.96
C LEU A 43 0.90 -5.42 -8.34
N ALA A 44 -0.27 -6.08 -8.38
CA ALA A 44 -0.48 -7.44 -7.88
C ALA A 44 0.56 -8.44 -8.40
N GLY A 45 1.03 -8.27 -9.64
CA GLY A 45 2.10 -9.10 -10.21
C GLY A 45 3.41 -9.05 -9.43
N VAL A 46 3.72 -7.94 -8.75
CA VAL A 46 4.94 -7.77 -7.93
C VAL A 46 4.96 -8.74 -6.74
N SER A 47 3.79 -9.13 -6.21
CA SER A 47 3.68 -10.09 -5.11
C SER A 47 4.30 -11.47 -5.44
N LYS A 48 4.43 -11.82 -6.72
CA LYS A 48 5.10 -13.06 -7.19
C LYS A 48 6.62 -12.98 -7.14
N PHE A 49 7.20 -11.80 -6.91
CA PHE A 49 8.64 -11.56 -6.94
C PHE A 49 9.13 -11.03 -5.59
N PRO A 50 9.53 -11.92 -4.64
CA PRO A 50 9.93 -11.52 -3.29
C PRO A 50 10.99 -10.42 -3.23
N ALA A 51 11.94 -10.43 -4.17
CA ALA A 51 12.99 -9.42 -4.27
C ALA A 51 12.46 -8.00 -4.61
N ARG A 52 11.26 -7.89 -5.20
CA ARG A 52 10.66 -6.62 -5.64
C ARG A 52 9.60 -6.08 -4.69
N ILE A 53 9.13 -6.88 -3.74
CA ILE A 53 8.14 -6.48 -2.73
C ILE A 53 8.62 -5.26 -1.93
N LYS A 54 9.88 -5.26 -1.47
CA LYS A 54 10.44 -4.13 -0.71
C LYS A 54 10.45 -2.83 -1.52
N CYS A 55 10.74 -2.90 -2.81
CA CYS A 55 10.70 -1.73 -3.70
C CYS A 55 9.28 -1.19 -3.85
N ALA A 56 8.27 -2.06 -3.98
CA ALA A 56 6.87 -1.65 -4.09
C ALA A 56 6.33 -1.04 -2.78
N LEU A 57 6.82 -1.50 -1.63
CA LEU A 57 6.39 -1.02 -0.31
C LEU A 57 7.15 0.23 0.17
N LEU A 58 8.23 0.65 -0.49
CA LEU A 58 9.09 1.73 0.01
C LEU A 58 8.32 3.02 0.30
N GLY A 59 7.52 3.49 -0.66
CA GLY A 59 6.71 4.70 -0.48
C GLY A 59 5.67 4.56 0.63
N TRP A 60 5.06 3.39 0.76
CA TRP A 60 4.08 3.08 1.79
C TRP A 60 4.67 3.04 3.19
N MET A 61 5.90 2.55 3.35
CA MET A 61 6.61 2.56 4.62
C MET A 61 6.99 3.99 5.03
N ALA A 62 7.43 4.82 4.08
CA ALA A 62 7.68 6.24 4.33
C ALA A 62 6.41 6.98 4.75
N TYR A 63 5.27 6.70 4.10
CA TYR A 63 3.98 7.26 4.49
C TYR A 63 3.60 6.87 5.93
N LYS A 64 3.70 5.57 6.27
CA LYS A 64 3.41 5.08 7.62
C LYS A 64 4.26 5.76 8.69
N ASP A 65 5.56 5.91 8.43
CA ASP A 65 6.50 6.58 9.34
C ASP A 65 6.15 8.07 9.52
N ALA A 66 5.79 8.76 8.43
CA ALA A 66 5.37 10.16 8.47
C ALA A 66 4.09 10.36 9.29
N VAL A 67 3.09 9.48 9.14
CA VAL A 67 1.83 9.53 9.93
C VAL A 67 2.12 9.31 11.43
N LEU A 68 2.97 8.35 11.77
CA LEU A 68 3.37 8.09 13.17
C LEU A 68 4.10 9.28 13.77
N SER A 69 5.04 9.85 13.01
CA SER A 69 5.81 11.03 13.41
C SER A 69 4.93 12.27 13.61
N ALA A 70 3.92 12.46 12.75
CA ALA A 70 2.97 13.56 12.86
C ALA A 70 2.02 13.42 14.06
N SER A 71 1.69 12.18 14.45
CA SER A 71 0.78 11.91 15.58
C SER A 71 1.45 12.01 16.95
N THR A 72 2.79 11.98 16.99
CA THR A 72 3.58 12.00 18.23
C THR A 72 4.01 13.43 18.62
N LYS A 73 3.62 14.44 17.83
CA LYS A 73 4.01 15.84 18.00
C LYS A 73 2.81 16.69 18.40
#